data_AF-A0A7L2VIN2-F1
#
_entry.id   AF-A0A7L2VIN2-F1
#
_cell.length_a   1.000
_cell.length_b   1.000
_cell.length_c   1.000
_cell.angle_alpha   90.00
_cell.angle_beta   90.00
_cell.angle_gamma   90.00
#
_symmetry.space_group_name_H-M   'P 1'
#
loop_
_entity.id
_entity.type
_entity.pdbx_description
1 polymer ?
#
loop_
_entity_poly.entity_id
_entity_poly.type
_entity_poly.pdbx_seq_one_letter_code
_entity_poly.pdbx_strand_id
1 'polypeptide(L)'
;AKFSNGPCFPLLPSLPGTGGPSHAKGSIIGNINDIEFGIAFLNATVTDSPDSGTRVIQAKITNVPRSLGPVMKKLVSILSPVYWTTAKEIGEAMNGFTLTHAVFK
;
A
#
# COMPACT_ATOMS: atom_id res chain seq x y z
N ALA A 1 15.62 -3.88 -11.66
CA ALA A 1 15.60 -3.04 -12.88
C ALA A 1 16.51 -1.84 -12.65
N LYS A 2 17.46 -1.58 -13.56
CA LYS A 2 18.28 -0.35 -13.54
C LYS A 2 17.45 0.75 -14.20
N PHE A 3 17.25 1.87 -13.52
CA PHE A 3 16.70 3.07 -14.13
C PHE A 3 17.83 4.10 -14.31
N SER A 4 17.99 4.53 -15.56
CA SER A 4 19.06 5.38 -16.05
C SER A 4 18.85 6.84 -15.68
N ASN A 5 19.98 7.55 -15.52
CA ASN A 5 20.16 8.96 -15.18
C ASN A 5 19.29 9.93 -15.99
N GLY A 6 18.43 10.68 -15.29
CA GLY A 6 17.84 11.96 -15.73
C GLY A 6 18.35 13.11 -14.83
N PRO A 7 18.19 14.39 -15.23
CA PRO A 7 18.81 15.51 -14.53
C PRO A 7 18.25 15.65 -13.11
N CYS A 8 19.18 15.69 -12.15
CA CYS A 8 18.94 15.81 -10.72
C CYS A 8 18.19 17.13 -10.43
N PHE A 9 16.91 17.05 -10.07
CA PHE A 9 16.24 18.17 -9.41
C PHE A 9 16.90 18.35 -8.04
N PRO A 10 17.25 19.59 -7.63
CA PRO A 10 17.87 19.80 -6.32
C PRO A 10 16.86 19.37 -5.25
N LEU A 11 17.26 18.36 -4.46
CA LEU A 11 16.53 17.87 -3.30
C LEU A 11 16.35 19.04 -2.33
N LEU A 12 15.15 19.64 -2.32
CA LEU A 12 14.75 20.51 -1.23
C LEU A 12 14.78 19.68 0.07
N PRO A 13 15.31 20.21 1.19
CA PRO A 13 15.29 19.51 2.47
C PRO A 13 13.84 19.13 2.79
N SER A 14 13.62 17.84 3.06
CA SER A 14 12.30 17.28 3.31
C SER A 14 11.62 18.04 4.45
N LEU A 15 10.53 18.74 4.11
CA LEU A 15 9.69 19.41 5.09
C LEU A 15 9.15 18.39 6.11
N PRO A 16 9.09 18.72 7.41
CA PRO A 16 8.45 17.88 8.42
C PRO A 16 6.94 17.87 8.15
N GLY A 17 6.52 16.91 7.31
CA GLY A 17 5.17 16.80 6.75
C GLY A 17 5.06 15.81 5.57
N THR A 18 6.16 15.30 5.03
CA THR A 18 6.22 14.40 3.86
C THR A 18 5.84 12.93 4.13
N GLY A 19 4.80 12.69 4.93
CA GLY A 19 4.42 11.36 5.43
C GLY A 19 3.71 10.43 4.43
N GLY A 20 3.59 10.83 3.15
CA GLY A 20 2.78 10.13 2.15
C GLY A 20 1.30 10.01 2.54
N PRO A 21 0.48 9.34 1.72
CA PRO A 21 -0.90 9.03 2.10
C PRO A 21 -0.94 8.11 3.33
N SER A 22 -1.71 8.51 4.35
CA SER A 22 -1.88 7.77 5.61
C SER A 22 -3.07 6.80 5.60
N HIS A 23 -3.92 6.87 4.57
CA HIS A 23 -5.12 6.06 4.45
C HIS A 23 -5.34 5.60 3.02
N ALA A 24 -5.79 4.35 2.86
CA ALA A 24 -6.27 3.82 1.59
C ALA A 24 -7.63 3.13 1.80
N LYS A 25 -8.55 3.34 0.87
CA LYS A 25 -9.87 2.69 0.86
C LYS A 25 -10.11 2.07 -0.51
N GLY A 26 -10.77 0.93 -0.52
CA GLY A 26 -11.10 0.24 -1.76
C GLY A 26 -12.18 -0.80 -1.58
N SER A 27 -12.54 -1.42 -2.71
CA SER A 27 -13.42 -2.58 -2.75
C SER A 27 -12.68 -3.75 -3.39
N ILE A 28 -13.01 -4.95 -2.95
CA ILE A 28 -12.46 -6.21 -3.46
C ILE A 28 -13.66 -7.07 -3.83
N ILE A 29 -13.62 -7.65 -5.01
CA ILE A 29 -14.60 -8.62 -5.49
C ILE A 29 -13.79 -9.84 -5.91
N GLY A 30 -14.25 -11.04 -5.59
CA GLY A 30 -13.51 -12.23 -5.95
C GLY A 30 -14.23 -13.53 -5.70
N ASN A 31 -13.63 -14.58 -6.25
CA ASN A 31 -14.02 -15.96 -6.02
C ASN A 31 -12.77 -16.72 -5.53
N ILE A 32 -12.92 -17.50 -4.46
CA ILE A 32 -11.85 -18.31 -3.91
C ILE A 32 -12.42 -19.71 -3.67
N ASN A 33 -11.83 -20.72 -4.32
CA ASN A 33 -12.25 -22.11 -4.21
C ASN A 33 -13.78 -22.27 -4.37
N ASP A 34 -14.33 -21.68 -5.45
CA ASP A 34 -15.75 -21.68 -5.80
C ASP A 34 -16.69 -20.94 -4.83
N ILE A 35 -16.14 -20.31 -3.79
CA ILE A 35 -16.88 -19.40 -2.92
C ILE A 35 -16.73 -17.99 -3.44
N GLU A 36 -17.79 -17.47 -4.05
CA GLU A 36 -17.89 -16.07 -4.42
C GLU A 36 -18.12 -15.21 -3.18
N PHE A 37 -17.37 -14.12 -3.08
CA PHE A 37 -17.71 -13.02 -2.20
C PHE A 37 -17.92 -11.78 -3.06
N GLY A 38 -19.04 -11.09 -2.83
CA GLY A 38 -19.39 -9.85 -3.52
C GLY A 38 -18.45 -8.71 -3.10
N ILE A 39 -19.00 -7.52 -2.88
CA ILE A 39 -18.18 -6.36 -2.51
C ILE A 39 -17.68 -6.49 -1.06
N ALA A 40 -16.40 -6.81 -0.90
CA ALA A 40 -15.67 -6.67 0.35
C ALA A 40 -15.01 -5.29 0.42
N PHE A 41 -15.00 -4.68 1.61
CA PHE A 41 -14.43 -3.33 1.79
C PHE A 41 -13.05 -3.41 2.42
N LEU A 42 -12.07 -2.77 1.76
CA LEU A 42 -10.71 -2.59 2.28
C LEU A 42 -10.58 -1.19 2.88
N ASN A 43 -10.14 -1.13 4.13
CA ASN A 43 -9.69 0.10 4.78
C ASN A 43 -8.30 -0.13 5.36
N ALA A 44 -7.32 0.65 4.90
CA ALA A 44 -5.94 0.57 5.35
C ALA A 44 -5.50 1.89 5.97
N THR A 45 -4.76 1.79 7.06
CA THR A 45 -4.10 2.91 7.75
C THR A 45 -2.60 2.67 7.71
N VAL A 46 -1.86 3.70 7.35
CA VAL A 46 -0.40 3.69 7.26
C VAL A 46 0.15 4.58 8.35
N THR A 47 1.00 4.02 9.20
CA THR A 47 1.63 4.71 10.31
C THR A 47 3.14 4.54 10.26
N ASP A 48 3.87 5.54 10.74
CA ASP A 48 5.30 5.40 10.97
C ASP A 48 5.52 4.65 12.29
N SER A 49 6.38 3.63 12.28
CA SER A 49 6.86 3.00 13.50
C SER A 49 8.00 3.86 14.08
N PRO A 50 7.81 4.47 15.26
CA PRO A 50 8.83 5.30 15.89
C PRO A 50 10.09 4.50 16.23
N ASP A 51 9.96 3.21 16.51
CA ASP A 51 11.05 2.36 17.00
C ASP A 51 11.91 1.75 15.88
N SER A 52 11.30 1.43 14.74
CA SER A 52 11.97 0.73 13.63
C SER A 52 12.27 1.63 12.44
N GLY A 53 11.73 2.85 12.44
CA GLY A 53 11.78 3.75 11.28
C GLY A 53 11.13 3.14 10.05
N THR A 54 10.23 2.17 10.17
CA THR A 54 9.50 1.56 9.05
C THR A 54 8.08 2.10 8.94
N ARG A 55 7.46 1.93 7.76
CA ARG A 55 6.03 2.17 7.56
C ARG A 55 5.26 0.90 7.91
N VAL A 56 4.29 1.01 8.81
CA VAL A 56 3.39 -0.08 9.19
C VAL A 56 2.05 0.11 8.50
N ILE A 57 1.55 -0.94 7.86
CA ILE A 57 0.27 -0.93 7.17
C ILE A 57 -0.68 -1.84 7.93
N GLN A 58 -1.72 -1.25 8.50
CA GLN A 58 -2.80 -1.97 9.14
C GLN A 58 -4.02 -1.93 8.22
N ALA A 59 -4.40 -3.07 7.68
CA ALA A 59 -5.55 -3.21 6.80
C ALA A 59 -6.67 -4.01 7.47
N LYS A 60 -7.91 -3.57 7.24
CA LYS A 60 -9.14 -4.26 7.63
C LYS A 60 -9.97 -4.52 6.38
N ILE A 61 -10.23 -5.80 6.11
CA ILE A 61 -11.16 -6.22 5.07
C ILE A 61 -12.45 -6.68 5.76
N THR A 62 -13.58 -6.13 5.37
CA THR A 62 -14.91 -6.51 5.88
C THR A 62 -15.77 -7.11 4.79
N ASN A 63 -16.89 -7.73 5.20
CA ASN A 63 -17.83 -8.41 4.30
C ASN A 63 -17.22 -9.62 3.55
N VAL A 64 -16.29 -10.31 4.19
CA VAL A 64 -15.74 -11.58 3.70
C VAL A 64 -16.47 -12.75 4.39
N PRO A 65 -16.94 -13.77 3.64
CA PRO A 65 -17.51 -14.98 4.21
C PRO A 65 -16.57 -15.64 5.24
N ARG A 66 -17.15 -16.08 6.38
CA ARG A 66 -16.37 -16.64 7.49
C ARG A 66 -15.50 -17.84 7.08
N SER A 67 -15.97 -18.65 6.13
CA SER A 67 -15.26 -19.81 5.57
C SER A 67 -13.94 -19.43 4.89
N LEU A 68 -13.83 -18.21 4.33
CA LEU A 68 -12.65 -17.74 3.63
C LEU A 68 -11.58 -17.11 4.55
N GLY A 69 -11.91 -16.85 5.82
CA GLY A 69 -11.01 -16.20 6.78
C GLY A 69 -9.59 -16.79 6.84
N PRO A 70 -9.41 -18.12 6.98
CA PRO A 70 -8.09 -18.74 6.97
C PRO A 70 -7.32 -18.56 5.66
N VAL A 71 -8.01 -18.54 4.51
CA VAL A 71 -7.38 -18.36 3.19
C VAL A 71 -6.97 -16.91 2.98
N MET A 72 -7.79 -15.94 3.42
CA MET A 72 -7.46 -14.52 3.33
C MET A 72 -6.14 -14.16 4.00
N LYS A 73 -5.76 -14.85 5.09
CA LYS A 73 -4.47 -14.64 5.78
C LYS A 73 -3.26 -14.95 4.88
N LYS A 74 -3.42 -15.78 3.85
CA LYS A 74 -2.37 -16.12 2.89
C LYS A 74 -2.29 -15.14 1.72
N LEU A 75 -3.35 -14.36 1.49
CA LEU A 75 -3.47 -13.43 0.35
C LEU A 75 -3.04 -12.00 0.70
N VAL A 76 -1.90 -11.89 1.39
CA VAL A 76 -1.33 -10.58 1.79
C VAL A 76 -1.02 -9.70 0.57
N SER A 77 -0.78 -10.30 -0.60
CA SER A 77 -0.52 -9.60 -1.87
C SER A 77 -1.67 -8.70 -2.34
N ILE A 78 -2.89 -8.87 -1.82
CA ILE A 78 -4.01 -7.94 -2.07
C ILE A 78 -3.64 -6.51 -1.63
N LEU A 79 -2.73 -6.38 -0.65
CA LEU A 79 -2.25 -5.09 -0.15
C LEU A 79 -1.04 -4.54 -0.91
N SER A 80 -0.51 -5.25 -1.92
CA SER A 80 0.68 -4.82 -2.67
C SER A 80 0.56 -3.39 -3.25
N PRO A 81 -0.58 -2.96 -3.81
CA PRO A 81 -0.73 -1.57 -4.27
C PRO A 81 -0.61 -0.55 -3.14
N VAL A 82 -1.18 -0.84 -1.96
CA VAL A 82 -1.07 0.04 -0.79
C VAL A 82 0.37 0.04 -0.29
N TYR A 83 1.01 -1.13 -0.19
CA TYR A 83 2.39 -1.26 0.22
C TYR A 83 3.36 -0.47 -0.67
N TRP A 84 3.25 -0.64 -1.98
CA TRP A 84 4.15 0.03 -2.92
C TRP A 84 3.93 1.55 -2.95
N THR A 85 2.67 2.02 -2.87
CA THR A 85 2.38 3.46 -2.89
C THR A 85 2.79 4.17 -1.61
N THR A 86 2.81 3.48 -0.46
CA THR A 86 3.15 4.09 0.83
C THR A 86 4.47 3.59 1.41
N ALA A 87 5.29 2.92 0.61
CA ALA A 87 6.58 2.44 1.04
C ALA A 87 7.45 3.60 1.53
N LYS A 88 8.25 3.35 2.56
CA LYS A 88 9.22 4.33 3.02
C LYS A 88 10.28 4.52 1.92
N GLU A 89 10.45 5.77 1.51
CA GLU A 89 11.52 6.16 0.58
C GLU A 89 12.86 6.18 1.34
N ILE A 90 13.89 5.60 0.73
CA ILE A 90 15.22 5.49 1.31
C ILE A 90 16.24 5.87 0.23
N GLY A 91 17.04 6.91 0.50
CA GLY A 91 17.96 7.46 -0.49
C GLY A 91 17.20 7.96 -1.72
N GLU A 92 17.57 7.47 -2.90
CA GLU A 92 16.93 7.83 -4.17
C GLU A 92 15.73 6.92 -4.52
N ALA A 93 15.41 5.93 -3.68
CA ALA A 93 14.30 5.04 -3.93
C ALA A 93 12.96 5.75 -3.68
N MET A 94 12.20 5.96 -4.75
CA MET A 94 10.87 6.56 -4.71
C MET A 94 9.79 5.48 -4.60
N ASN A 95 8.74 5.76 -3.82
CA ASN A 95 7.59 4.90 -3.72
C ASN A 95 6.58 5.15 -4.86
N GLY A 96 5.53 4.34 -4.91
CA GLY A 96 4.53 4.45 -5.98
C GLY A 96 3.72 5.74 -5.96
N PHE A 97 3.48 6.34 -4.79
CA PHE A 97 2.77 7.61 -4.72
C PHE A 97 3.60 8.72 -5.38
N THR A 98 4.89 8.80 -5.09
CA THR A 98 5.76 9.82 -5.67
C THR A 98 5.95 9.61 -7.17
N LEU A 99 5.97 8.36 -7.64
CA LEU A 99 6.13 8.04 -9.07
C LEU A 99 4.87 8.27 -9.91
N THR A 100 3.67 8.08 -9.33
CA THR A 100 2.42 8.01 -10.10
C THR A 100 1.32 8.94 -9.61
N HIS A 101 1.55 9.65 -8.51
CA HIS A 101 0.51 10.37 -7.78
C HIS A 101 -0.70 9.48 -7.43
N ALA A 102 -0.44 8.21 -7.13
CA ALA A 102 -1.43 7.15 -6.89
C ALA A 102 -2.39 6.87 -8.08
N VAL A 103 -2.01 7.22 -9.31
CA VAL A 103 -2.76 6.89 -10.53
C VAL A 103 -2.01 5.83 -11.33
N PHE A 104 -2.46 4.58 -11.23
CA PHE A 104 -1.89 3.44 -11.93
C PHE A 104 -2.97 2.38 -12.21
N LYS A 105 -2.69 1.41 -13.08
CA LYS A 105 -3.61 0.34 -13.49
C LYS A 105 -2.93 -1.02 -13.40
#